data_AF-A0A966J667-F1
#
_entry.id   AF-A0A966J667-F1
#
_cell.length_a   1.000
_cell.length_b   1.000
_cell.length_c   1.000
_cell.angle_alpha   90.00
_cell.angle_beta   90.00
_cell.angle_gamma   90.00
#
_symmetry.space_group_name_H-M   'P 1'
#
loop_
_entity.id
_entity.type
_entity.pdbx_description
1 polymer ?
#
loop_
_entity_poly.entity_id
_entity_poly.type
_entity_poly.pdbx_seq_one_letter_code
_entity_poly.pdbx_strand_id
1 'polypeptide(L)'
;MKLSKCFNNAKIYLIKFLNNDNHIYIGSTVRSLKTRFAGHKYCKNQTSISKYVNDNYNNNWNVCNIELYMNYPCKSNRELIKKEYQIINKFARNKKFKVLNINGNKNKK
;
A
#
# COMPACT_ATOMS: atom_id res chain seq x y z
N MET A 1 -9.56 19.95 18.37
CA MET A 1 -9.61 18.47 18.19
C MET A 1 -8.18 17.95 18.04
N LYS A 2 -7.61 17.34 19.10
CA LYS A 2 -6.22 16.86 19.11
C LYS A 2 -6.07 15.67 18.15
N LEU A 3 -5.08 15.72 17.25
CA LEU A 3 -4.62 14.56 16.50
C LEU A 3 -4.21 13.48 17.51
N SER A 4 -4.67 12.24 17.35
CA SER A 4 -4.02 11.15 18.11
C SER A 4 -2.58 11.05 17.59
N LYS A 5 -1.61 11.08 18.52
CA LYS A 5 -0.17 11.28 18.26
C LYS A 5 0.38 10.36 17.14
N CYS A 6 -0.26 9.21 16.93
CA CYS A 6 0.09 8.20 15.93
C CYS A 6 -0.13 8.63 14.47
N PHE A 7 -1.15 9.43 14.14
CA PHE A 7 -1.49 9.73 12.73
C PHE A 7 -0.79 10.97 12.18
N ASN A 8 0.01 11.69 12.97
CA ASN A 8 0.85 12.77 12.45
C ASN A 8 1.87 12.26 11.42
N ASN A 9 2.31 11.02 11.58
CA ASN A 9 3.24 10.36 10.67
C ASN A 9 2.54 9.52 9.60
N ALA A 10 1.23 9.68 9.44
CA ALA A 10 0.48 8.95 8.44
C ALA A 10 0.96 9.32 7.03
N LYS A 11 1.04 8.31 6.17
CA LYS A 11 1.57 8.42 4.81
C LYS A 11 0.95 7.36 3.91
N ILE A 12 0.84 7.71 2.62
CA ILE A 12 0.46 6.79 1.55
C ILE A 12 1.74 6.38 0.83
N TYR A 13 1.86 5.10 0.51
CA TYR A 13 3.01 4.52 -0.20
C TYR A 13 2.56 3.67 -1.38
N LEU A 14 3.49 3.47 -2.31
CA LEU A 14 3.38 2.53 -3.41
C LEU A 14 4.38 1.39 -3.19
N ILE A 15 4.04 0.19 -3.65
CA ILE A 15 5.04 -0.83 -3.97
C ILE A 15 5.01 -1.02 -5.48
N LYS A 16 6.15 -0.79 -6.13
CA LYS A 16 6.32 -0.90 -7.59
C LYS A 16 7.26 -2.06 -7.92
N PHE A 17 7.05 -2.67 -9.08
CA PHE A 17 7.85 -3.78 -9.57
C PHE A 17 8.90 -3.27 -10.54
N LEU A 18 10.17 -3.62 -10.30
CA LEU A 18 11.32 -3.15 -11.09
C LEU A 18 11.29 -3.64 -12.54
N ASN A 19 10.58 -4.74 -12.79
CA ASN A 19 10.39 -5.32 -14.12
C ASN A 19 8.99 -5.06 -14.70
N ASN A 20 8.13 -4.32 -13.98
CA ASN A 20 6.76 -4.04 -14.44
C ASN A 20 6.20 -2.77 -13.80
N ASP A 21 6.46 -1.63 -14.44
CA ASP A 21 6.03 -0.31 -13.97
C ASP A 21 4.50 -0.13 -13.92
N ASN A 22 3.76 -1.01 -14.60
CA ASN A 22 2.31 -0.96 -14.64
C ASN A 22 1.66 -1.66 -13.45
N HIS A 23 2.37 -2.56 -12.75
CA HIS A 23 1.84 -3.23 -11.56
C HIS A 23 2.18 -2.45 -10.30
N ILE A 24 1.16 -2.07 -9.55
CA ILE A 24 1.34 -1.28 -8.33
C ILE A 24 0.47 -1.80 -7.20
N TYR A 25 1.00 -1.75 -5.98
CA TYR A 25 0.22 -1.88 -4.76
C TYR A 25 0.21 -0.53 -4.04
N ILE A 26 -0.94 -0.12 -3.53
CA ILE A 26 -1.11 1.15 -2.83
C ILE A 26 -1.50 0.85 -1.40
N GLY A 27 -0.80 1.42 -0.43
CA GLY A 27 -1.15 1.26 0.97
C GLY A 27 -0.93 2.50 1.79
N SER A 28 -1.44 2.48 3.01
CA SER A 28 -1.23 3.51 4.01
C SER A 28 -0.52 2.95 5.25
N THR A 29 0.22 3.81 5.95
CA THR A 29 0.85 3.44 7.21
C THR A 29 1.14 4.66 8.07
N VAL A 30 1.23 4.45 9.38
CA VAL A 30 1.82 5.40 10.34
C VAL A 30 3.27 5.04 10.71
N ARG A 31 3.70 3.82 10.36
CA ARG A 31 5.07 3.33 10.62
C ARG A 31 6.04 3.89 9.58
N SER A 32 7.33 3.58 9.73
CA SER A 32 8.30 3.79 8.65
C SER A 32 8.00 2.87 7.47
N LEU A 33 8.39 3.29 6.25
CA LEU A 33 8.22 2.45 5.06
C LEU A 33 9.04 1.17 5.16
N LYS A 34 10.27 1.24 5.68
CA LYS A 34 11.13 0.06 5.93
C LYS A 34 10.41 -0.99 6.78
N THR A 35 9.85 -0.58 7.91
CA THR A 35 9.13 -1.50 8.81
C THR A 35 7.85 -2.02 8.17
N ARG A 36 7.10 -1.19 7.45
CA ARG A 36 5.89 -1.64 6.75
C ARG A 36 6.21 -2.66 5.67
N PHE A 37 7.28 -2.43 4.90
CA PHE A 37 7.72 -3.34 3.84
C PHE A 37 8.20 -4.67 4.41
N ALA A 38 9.01 -4.65 5.48
CA ALA A 38 9.40 -5.87 6.19
C ALA A 38 8.18 -6.69 6.67
N GLY A 39 7.12 -6.03 7.13
CA GLY A 39 5.87 -6.69 7.49
C GLY A 39 5.21 -7.42 6.31
N HIS A 40 5.21 -6.83 5.12
CA HIS A 40 4.71 -7.51 3.92
C HIS A 40 5.58 -8.72 3.53
N LYS A 41 6.90 -8.65 3.70
CA LYS A 41 7.83 -9.75 3.44
C LYS A 41 7.62 -10.93 4.38
N TYR A 42 7.38 -10.66 5.66
CA TYR A 42 7.23 -11.67 6.69
C TYR A 42 5.85 -12.35 6.65
N CYS A 43 4.79 -11.57 6.47
CA CYS A 43 3.41 -12.05 6.45
C CYS A 43 3.02 -12.64 5.08
N LYS A 44 3.56 -13.83 4.76
CA LYS A 44 3.23 -14.58 3.53
C LYS A 44 1.72 -14.78 3.40
N ASN A 45 1.18 -14.51 2.22
CA ASN A 45 -0.22 -14.70 1.85
C ASN A 45 -1.28 -13.94 2.68
N GLN A 46 -0.89 -13.07 3.62
CA GLN A 46 -1.84 -12.25 4.40
C GLN A 46 -2.28 -10.96 3.70
N THR A 47 -1.56 -10.54 2.65
CA THR A 47 -1.86 -9.32 1.90
C THR A 47 -1.85 -9.61 0.41
N SER A 48 -2.59 -8.84 -0.39
CA SER A 48 -2.63 -9.07 -1.83
C SER A 48 -1.24 -8.92 -2.48
N ILE A 49 -0.39 -8.02 -1.97
CA ILE A 49 1.00 -7.92 -2.42
C ILE A 49 1.83 -9.14 -2.02
N SER A 50 1.73 -9.63 -0.78
CA SER A 50 2.51 -10.79 -0.36
C SER A 50 2.10 -12.07 -1.08
N LYS A 51 0.80 -12.24 -1.36
CA LYS A 51 0.29 -13.30 -2.24
C LYS A 51 0.80 -13.15 -3.67
N TYR A 52 0.71 -11.95 -4.25
CA TYR A 52 1.17 -11.71 -5.62
C TYR A 52 2.68 -11.98 -5.79
N VAL A 53 3.52 -11.53 -4.86
CA VAL A 53 4.97 -11.79 -4.87
C VAL A 53 5.26 -13.29 -4.69
N ASN A 54 4.53 -13.98 -3.82
CA ASN A 54 4.65 -15.42 -3.65
C ASN A 54 4.34 -16.18 -4.95
N ASP A 55 3.17 -15.91 -5.53
CA ASP A 55 2.62 -16.68 -6.66
C ASP A 55 3.36 -16.41 -7.99
N ASN A 56 3.88 -15.19 -8.19
CA ASN A 56 4.49 -14.79 -9.47
C ASN A 56 6.02 -14.71 -9.45
N TYR A 57 6.63 -14.62 -8.28
CA TYR A 57 8.08 -14.40 -8.14
C TYR A 57 8.73 -15.32 -7.11
N ASN A 58 8.08 -16.44 -6.73
CA ASN A 58 8.60 -17.40 -5.75
C ASN A 58 9.04 -16.73 -4.43
N ASN A 59 8.24 -15.78 -3.96
CA ASN A 59 8.49 -14.98 -2.76
C ASN A 59 9.79 -14.14 -2.82
N ASN A 60 10.33 -13.86 -4.01
CA ASN A 60 11.48 -12.97 -4.20
C ASN A 60 11.04 -11.50 -4.13
N TRP A 61 11.38 -10.83 -3.03
CA TRP A 61 11.05 -9.41 -2.81
C TRP A 61 12.07 -8.42 -3.39
N ASN A 62 13.15 -8.89 -4.02
CA ASN A 62 14.11 -8.01 -4.69
C ASN A 62 13.58 -7.47 -6.02
N VAL A 63 12.45 -7.98 -6.49
CA VAL A 63 11.77 -7.53 -7.72
C VAL A 63 10.92 -6.27 -7.52
N CYS A 64 10.78 -5.77 -6.28
CA CYS A 64 9.95 -4.62 -5.98
C CYS A 64 10.55 -3.71 -4.90
N ASN A 65 10.16 -2.45 -4.92
CA ASN A 65 10.56 -1.43 -3.95
C ASN A 65 9.33 -0.80 -3.30
N ILE A 66 9.50 -0.23 -2.10
CA ILE A 66 8.48 0.60 -1.46
C ILE A 66 8.86 2.07 -1.62
N GLU A 67 7.92 2.90 -2.08
CA GLU A 67 8.13 4.32 -2.33
C GLU A 67 7.10 5.16 -1.58
N LEU A 68 7.54 6.30 -1.04
CA LEU A 68 6.62 7.30 -0.49
C LEU A 68 5.82 7.91 -1.63
N TYR A 69 4.49 7.82 -1.57
CA TYR A 69 3.63 8.56 -2.50
C TYR A 69 3.35 9.97 -1.99
N MET A 70 2.92 10.07 -0.73
CA MET A 70 2.71 11.34 -0.06
C MET A 70 2.68 11.16 1.45
N ASN A 71 3.13 12.18 2.17
CA ASN A 71 2.77 12.34 3.57
C ASN A 71 1.31 12.76 3.66
N TYR A 72 0.59 12.21 4.64
CA TYR A 72 -0.82 12.51 4.85
C TYR A 72 -1.15 12.47 6.35
N PRO A 73 -0.69 13.47 7.13
CA PRO A 73 -1.11 13.62 8.52
C PRO A 73 -2.63 13.73 8.59
N CYS A 74 -3.27 12.94 9.45
CA CYS A 74 -4.73 12.89 9.54
C CYS A 74 -5.19 12.64 10.98
N LYS A 75 -6.49 12.77 11.26
CA LYS A 75 -7.02 12.68 12.64
C LYS A 75 -7.34 11.26 13.08
N SER A 76 -7.55 10.35 12.12
CA SER A 76 -8.01 9.00 12.40
C SER A 76 -7.60 7.99 11.33
N ASN A 77 -7.67 6.70 11.69
CA ASN A 77 -7.51 5.60 10.75
C ASN A 77 -8.53 5.67 9.60
N ARG A 78 -9.76 6.11 9.89
CA ARG A 78 -10.82 6.25 8.90
C ARG A 78 -10.45 7.27 7.82
N GLU A 79 -9.89 8.41 8.21
CA GLU A 79 -9.40 9.41 7.26
C GLU A 79 -8.24 8.87 6.41
N LEU A 80 -7.32 8.14 7.03
CA LEU A 80 -6.19 7.51 6.34
C LEU A 80 -6.65 6.48 5.30
N ILE A 81 -7.56 5.58 5.68
CA ILE A 81 -8.15 4.57 4.79
C ILE A 81 -8.96 5.24 3.68
N LYS A 82 -9.74 6.29 4.00
CA LYS A 82 -10.47 7.06 2.99
C LYS A 82 -9.50 7.64 1.95
N LYS A 83 -8.37 8.19 2.39
CA LYS A 83 -7.35 8.71 1.48
C LYS A 83 -6.70 7.61 0.65
N GLU A 84 -6.32 6.49 1.27
CA GLU A 84 -5.81 5.31 0.56
C GLU A 84 -6.76 4.88 -0.56
N TYR A 85 -8.06 4.78 -0.26
CA TYR A 85 -9.09 4.40 -1.24
C TYR A 85 -9.24 5.41 -2.38
N GLN A 86 -9.17 6.71 -2.09
CA GLN A 86 -9.16 7.75 -3.12
C GLN A 86 -7.97 7.58 -4.08
N ILE A 87 -6.78 7.27 -3.55
CA ILE A 87 -5.58 7.06 -4.38
C ILE A 87 -5.71 5.75 -5.17
N ILE A 88 -6.18 4.67 -4.57
CA ILE A 88 -6.47 3.41 -5.28
C ILE A 88 -7.40 3.66 -6.47
N ASN A 89 -8.51 4.35 -6.26
CA ASN A 89 -9.46 4.65 -7.34
C ASN A 89 -8.87 5.57 -8.41
N LYS A 90 -8.05 6.56 -8.02
CA LYS A 90 -7.36 7.44 -8.97
C LYS A 90 -6.46 6.62 -9.91
N PHE A 91 -5.66 5.72 -9.37
CA PHE A 91 -4.78 4.87 -10.18
C PHE A 91 -5.56 3.80 -10.96
N ALA A 92 -6.58 3.20 -10.36
CA ALA A 92 -7.42 2.18 -11.02
C ALA A 92 -8.17 2.71 -12.26
N ARG A 93 -8.56 3.99 -12.26
CA ARG A 93 -9.18 4.64 -13.44
C ARG A 93 -8.18 4.87 -14.58
N ASN A 94 -6.89 4.93 -14.27
CA ASN A 94 -5.87 5.05 -15.28
C ASN A 94 -5.53 3.65 -15.82
N LYS A 95 -5.98 3.37 -17.06
CA LYS A 95 -5.81 2.07 -17.74
C LYS A 95 -4.35 1.62 -17.87
N LYS A 96 -3.37 2.50 -17.67
CA LYS A 96 -1.94 2.15 -17.64
C LYS A 96 -1.60 1.25 -16.46
N PHE A 97 -2.28 1.38 -15.33
CA PHE A 97 -1.91 0.70 -14.08
C PHE A 97 -2.84 -0.46 -13.75
N LYS A 98 -2.25 -1.58 -13.32
CA LYS A 98 -2.92 -2.70 -12.66
C LYS A 98 -2.69 -2.61 -11.16
N VAL A 99 -3.72 -2.16 -10.43
CA VAL A 99 -3.66 -1.99 -8.97
C VAL A 99 -4.00 -3.29 -8.25
N LEU A 100 -3.03 -3.82 -7.50
CA LEU A 100 -3.08 -5.17 -6.92
C LEU A 100 -4.05 -5.33 -5.73
N ASN A 101 -4.53 -4.25 -5.13
CA ASN A 101 -5.38 -4.29 -3.93
C ASN A 101 -6.77 -3.66 -4.07
N ILE A 102 -7.27 -3.53 -5.31
CA ILE A 102 -8.63 -3.04 -5.60
C ILE A 102 -9.71 -3.83 -4.83
N ASN A 103 -9.60 -5.17 -4.78
CA ASN A 103 -10.65 -6.02 -4.19
C ASN A 103 -10.56 -6.15 -2.66
N GLY A 104 -9.37 -5.97 -2.07
CA GLY A 104 -9.16 -6.13 -0.63
C GLY A 104 -9.79 -5.03 0.23
N ASN A 105 -10.15 -3.89 -0.35
CA ASN A 105 -10.75 -2.75 0.37
C ASN A 105 -12.29 -2.73 0.32
N LYS A 106 -12.95 -3.55 -0.51
CA LYS A 106 -14.43 -3.68 -0.51
C LYS A 106 -14.97 -4.26 0.80
N ASN A 107 -14.13 -5.04 1.51
CA ASN A 107 -14.50 -5.75 2.74
C ASN A 107 -14.05 -5.02 4.04
N LYS A 108 -13.48 -3.81 3.94
CA LYS A 108 -13.11 -2.99 5.11
C LYS A 108 -14.20 -1.97 5.46
N LYS A 109 -15.47 -2.41 5.46
CA LYS A 109 -16.61 -1.62 5.95
C LYS A 109 -16.76 -1.79 7.45
#